data_AF-A0A836TNJ5-F1
#
_entry.id   AF-A0A836TNJ5-F1
#
_cell.length_a   1.000
_cell.length_b   1.000
_cell.length_c   1.000
_cell.angle_alpha   90.00
_cell.angle_beta   90.00
_cell.angle_gamma   90.00
#
_symmetry.space_group_name_H-M   'P 1'
#
loop_
_entity.id
_entity.type
_entity.pdbx_description
1 polymer ?
#
loop_
_entity_poly.entity_id
_entity_poly.type
_entity_poly.pdbx_seq_one_letter_code
_entity_poly.pdbx_strand_id
1 'polypeptide(L)' 'MSFLNLENKNILVTGVANKKSVAFYIGKTLQKEGANVLYSVRTEERK' A
#
# COMPACT_ATOMS: atom_id res chain seq x y z
N MET A 1 -1.73 18.47 8.44
CA MET A 1 -1.18 17.85 7.22
C MET A 1 -0.19 16.79 7.65
N SER A 2 -0.31 15.56 7.14
CA SER A 2 0.71 14.53 7.37
C SER A 2 1.99 14.87 6.61
N PHE A 3 3.14 14.34 7.03
CA PHE A 3 4.46 14.67 6.47
C PHE A 3 4.53 14.44 4.95
N LEU A 4 3.87 13.40 4.44
CA LEU A 4 3.94 13.02 3.03
C LEU A 4 2.87 13.70 2.15
N ASN A 5 1.85 14.33 2.74
CA ASN A 5 0.76 15.00 2.01
C ASN A 5 0.09 14.07 0.96
N LEU A 6 -0.23 12.84 1.35
CA LEU A 6 -0.76 11.80 0.46
C LEU A 6 -2.27 11.55 0.62
N GLU A 7 -2.96 12.38 1.40
CA GLU A 7 -4.37 12.23 1.69
C GLU A 7 -5.21 12.18 0.39
N ASN A 8 -6.08 11.17 0.29
CA ASN A 8 -6.96 10.89 -0.85
C ASN A 8 -6.26 10.61 -2.19
N LYS A 9 -4.92 10.41 -2.21
CA LYS A 9 -4.21 10.03 -3.44
C LYS A 9 -4.31 8.53 -3.69
N ASN A 10 -4.57 8.15 -4.94
CA ASN A 10 -4.57 6.76 -5.37
C ASN A 10 -3.14 6.29 -5.67
N ILE A 11 -2.69 5.21 -5.02
CA ILE A 11 -1.33 4.67 -5.18
C ILE A 11 -1.40 3.16 -5.43
N LEU A 12 -0.80 2.72 -6.54
CA LEU A 12 -0.61 1.31 -6.83
C LEU A 12 0.70 0.81 -6.20
N VAL A 13 0.59 -0.18 -5.31
CA VAL A 13 1.72 -0.87 -4.69
C VAL A 13 1.86 -2.24 -5.32
N THR A 14 2.98 -2.46 -6.00
CA THR A 14 3.33 -3.74 -6.64
C THR A 14 4.35 -4.51 -5.82
N GLY A 15 4.53 -5.80 -6.12
CA GLY A 15 5.51 -6.65 -5.42
C GLY A 15 5.04 -7.16 -4.05
N VAL A 16 3.73 -7.13 -3.78
CA VAL A 16 3.16 -7.73 -2.57
C VAL A 16 3.12 -9.25 -2.72
N ALA A 17 4.08 -9.93 -2.09
CA ALA A 17 4.15 -11.39 -2.09
C ALA A 17 3.43 -12.01 -0.89
N ASN A 18 3.47 -11.33 0.26
CA ASN A 18 2.90 -11.75 1.54
C ASN A 18 2.97 -10.58 2.55
N LYS A 19 2.43 -10.79 3.77
CA LYS A 19 2.42 -9.80 4.87
C LYS A 19 3.80 -9.44 5.46
N LYS A 20 4.86 -10.16 5.08
CA LYS A 20 6.25 -9.87 5.48
C LYS A 20 7.01 -9.05 4.42
N SER A 21 6.45 -8.88 3.23
CA SER A 21 7.10 -8.16 2.13
C SER A 21 7.25 -6.67 2.45
N VAL A 22 8.34 -6.06 1.98
CA VAL A 22 8.57 -4.61 2.11
C VAL A 22 7.42 -3.83 1.48
N ALA A 23 6.92 -4.27 0.32
CA ALA A 23 5.78 -3.66 -0.36
C ALA A 23 4.51 -3.61 0.53
N PHE A 24 4.23 -4.67 1.31
CA PHE A 24 3.12 -4.68 2.25
C PHE A 24 3.28 -3.62 3.34
N TYR A 25 4.48 -3.50 3.93
CA TYR A 25 4.74 -2.47 4.95
C TYR A 25 4.70 -1.05 4.38
N ILE A 26 5.17 -0.83 3.14
CA ILE A 26 5.00 0.44 2.44
C ILE A 26 3.52 0.79 2.32
N GLY A 27 2.69 -0.12 1.82
CA GLY A 27 1.25 0.09 1.70
C GLY A 27 0.58 0.44 3.03
N LYS A 28 0.97 -0.23 4.13
CA LYS A 28 0.47 0.11 5.47
C LYS A 28 0.83 1.53 5.91
N THR A 29 2.03 2.00 5.60
CA THR A 29 2.44 3.38 5.89
C THR A 29 1.67 4.38 5.03
N LEU A 30 1.51 4.11 3.73
CA LEU A 30 0.73 4.95 2.82
C LEU A 30 -0.74 5.08 3.27
N GLN A 31 -1.35 3.96 3.72
CA GLN A 31 -2.71 3.97 4.27
C GLN A 31 -2.81 4.82 5.55
N LYS A 32 -1.81 4.76 6.44
CA LYS A 32 -1.77 5.62 7.65
C LYS A 32 -1.69 7.10 7.31
N GLU A 33 -1.09 7.43 6.17
CA GLU A 33 -0.97 8.80 5.65
C GLU A 33 -2.19 9.24 4.83
N GLY A 34 -3.27 8.44 4.83
CA GLY A 34 -4.54 8.79 4.18
C GLY A 34 -4.59 8.49 2.67
N ALA A 35 -3.62 7.74 2.13
CA ALA A 35 -3.64 7.34 0.72
C ALA A 35 -4.60 6.18 0.46
N ASN A 36 -5.24 6.19 -0.71
CA ASN A 36 -6.01 5.09 -1.25
C ASN A 36 -5.05 4.08 -1.90
N VAL A 37 -4.73 2.99 -1.20
CA VAL A 37 -3.75 2.01 -1.67
C VAL A 37 -4.42 0.86 -2.42
N LEU A 38 -3.97 0.63 -3.64
CA LEU A 38 -4.30 -0.54 -4.45
C LEU A 38 -3.11 -1.50 -4.46
N TYR A 39 -3.34 -2.77 -4.17
CA TYR A 39 -2.30 -3.79 -4.20
C TYR A 39 -2.37 -4.60 -5.48
N SER A 40 -1.24 -4.72 -6.18
CA SER A 40 -1.07 -5.70 -7.26
C SER A 40 -0.53 -7.00 -6.66
N VAL A 41 -1.37 -8.04 -6.65
CA VAL A 41 -1.05 -9.38 -6.18
C VAL A 41 -1.14 -10.38 -7.33
N ARG A 42 -0.32 -11.43 -7.28
CA ARG A 42 -0.33 -12.48 -8.32
C ARG A 42 -1.57 -13.39 -8.25
N THR A 43 -2.15 -13.54 -7.05
CA THR A 43 -3.30 -14.40 -6.77
C THR A 43 -4.19 -13.72 -5.72
N GLU A 44 -5.50 -14.00 -5.75
CA GLU A 44 -6.46 -13.43 -4.79
C GLU A 44 -6.15 -13.83 -3.34
N GLU A 45 -5.62 -15.04 -3.11
CA GLU A 45 -5.20 -15.51 -1.78
C GLU A 45 -4.13 -14.64 -1.09
N ARG A 46 -3.45 -13.76 -1.84
CA ARG A 46 -2.38 -12.88 -1.34
C ARG A 46 -2.84 -11.46 -1.05
N LYS A 47 -4.11 -11.16 -1.30
CA LYS A 47 -4.74 -9.88 -0.96
C LYS A 47 -4.95 -9.78 0.56
#